data_AF-A0A7Z9IKK8-F1
#
_entry.id   AF-A0A7Z9IKK8-F1
#
_cell.length_a   1.000
_cell.length_b   1.000
_cell.length_c   1.000
_cell.angle_alpha   90.00
_cell.angle_beta   90.00
_cell.angle_gamma   90.00
#
_symmetry.space_group_name_H-M   'P 1'
#
loop_
_entity.id
_entity.type
_entity.pdbx_description
1 polymer ?
#
loop_
_entity_poly.entity_id
_entity_poly.type
_entity_poly.pdbx_seq_one_letter_code
_entity_poly.pdbx_strand_id
1 'polypeptide(L)'
;MSHKNLTLRVFGIAIFFAVVIGCGFPDGDSLENSSSITVGENTARFDIIINSGELAGDEDIFRIKKNENVSLNFSSDADIKVHLHGYDIEKTVYSGNDQTMEFKANATGRFVITSHGIEAENREHGSHSAHSGPETDPDNVIVKPGVLIEWKIDSDEKVRLISGLPPSDQANHESKEKTLITLEVYP
;
A
#
# COMPACT_ATOMS: atom_id res chain seq x y z
N MET A 1 17.65 -21.63 40.23
CA MET A 1 16.94 -20.96 39.12
C MET A 1 17.90 -19.99 38.47
N SER A 2 17.96 -20.04 37.14
CA SER A 2 19.00 -19.46 36.29
C SER A 2 19.04 -17.93 36.35
N HIS A 3 20.20 -17.37 36.70
CA HIS A 3 20.52 -15.96 36.46
C HIS A 3 21.14 -15.84 35.06
N LYS A 4 20.46 -15.10 34.18
CA LYS A 4 20.92 -14.84 32.82
C LYS A 4 21.90 -13.67 32.87
N ASN A 5 23.17 -13.91 32.54
CA ASN A 5 24.19 -12.86 32.49
C ASN A 5 23.92 -11.94 31.28
N LEU A 6 23.72 -10.64 31.55
CA LEU A 6 23.58 -9.61 30.52
C LEU A 6 24.97 -9.13 30.10
N THR A 7 25.47 -9.60 28.95
CA THR A 7 26.73 -9.12 28.38
C THR A 7 26.48 -7.87 27.55
N LEU A 8 26.77 -6.70 28.10
CA LEU A 8 26.73 -5.43 27.38
C LEU A 8 28.05 -5.23 26.61
N ARG A 9 28.00 -5.31 25.27
CA ARG A 9 29.15 -4.98 24.42
C ARG A 9 29.21 -3.46 24.22
N VAL A 10 30.11 -2.80 24.95
CA VAL A 10 30.44 -1.39 24.75
C VAL A 10 31.23 -1.27 23.44
N PHE A 11 30.62 -0.67 22.42
CA PHE A 11 31.36 -0.19 21.25
C PHE A 11 32.03 1.13 21.61
N GLY A 12 33.36 1.15 21.60
CA GLY A 12 34.16 2.32 21.98
C GLY A 12 33.95 3.48 21.02
N ILE A 13 33.36 4.57 21.51
CA ILE A 13 33.35 5.86 20.82
C ILE A 13 34.62 6.58 21.26
N ALA A 14 35.60 6.68 20.35
CA ALA A 14 36.76 7.54 20.52
C ALA A 14 36.31 9.01 20.43
N ILE A 15 36.10 9.65 21.58
CA ILE A 15 35.82 11.09 21.67
C ILE A 15 37.17 11.83 21.53
N PHE A 16 37.45 12.37 20.35
CA PHE A 16 38.54 13.32 20.16
C PHE A 16 38.12 14.67 20.72
N PHE A 17 38.51 14.96 21.97
CA PHE A 17 38.47 16.31 22.53
C PHE A 17 39.57 17.16 21.89
N ALA A 18 39.25 17.87 20.80
CA ALA A 18 40.07 18.98 20.33
C ALA A 18 39.77 20.22 21.18
N VAL A 19 40.58 20.44 22.21
CA VAL A 19 40.60 21.70 22.98
C VAL A 19 41.24 22.77 22.09
N VAL A 20 40.42 23.61 21.47
CA VAL A 20 40.87 24.88 20.90
C VAL A 20 40.60 25.99 21.93
N ILE A 21 41.68 26.47 22.53
CA ILE A 21 41.70 27.71 23.33
C ILE A 21 41.63 28.86 22.32
N GLY A 22 40.45 29.44 22.17
CA GLY A 22 40.23 30.69 21.44
C GLY A 22 39.63 31.73 22.37
N CYS A 23 40.42 32.72 22.77
CA CYS A 23 39.95 33.89 23.53
C CYS A 23 39.35 34.92 22.56
N GLY A 24 38.15 35.43 22.83
CA GLY A 24 37.61 36.63 22.19
C GLY A 24 36.08 36.77 22.25
N PHE A 25 35.58 37.59 23.16
CA PHE A 25 34.25 38.25 23.11
C PHE A 25 34.49 39.75 22.79
N PRO A 26 33.50 40.59 22.37
CA PRO A 26 32.03 40.38 22.36
C PRO A 26 31.27 40.83 21.08
N ASP A 27 29.98 40.43 21.03
CA ASP A 27 28.77 41.00 20.41
C ASP A 27 28.78 41.53 18.96
N GLY A 28 27.97 40.87 18.12
CA GLY A 28 27.61 41.33 16.77
C GLY A 28 26.59 40.40 16.12
N ASP A 29 25.32 40.71 16.35
CA ASP A 29 24.15 40.14 15.66
C ASP A 29 24.18 40.56 14.19
N SER A 30 24.35 39.60 13.28
CA SER A 30 24.01 39.77 11.87
C SER A 30 23.90 38.40 11.18
N LEU A 31 22.63 38.00 11.09
CA LEU A 31 22.03 37.01 10.22
C LEU A 31 22.74 36.85 8.87
N GLU A 32 23.48 35.76 8.69
CA GLU A 32 23.66 35.13 7.37
C GLU A 32 23.30 33.65 7.48
N ASN A 33 22.00 33.38 7.68
CA ASN A 33 21.46 32.10 7.29
C ASN A 33 21.28 32.14 5.77
N SER A 34 22.34 31.77 5.05
CA SER A 34 22.22 31.29 3.67
C SER A 34 21.32 30.06 3.71
N SER A 35 20.02 30.33 3.69
CA SER A 35 18.98 29.32 3.57
C SER A 35 19.10 28.83 2.14
N SER A 36 19.93 27.82 1.94
CA SER A 36 19.76 26.91 0.82
C SER A 36 18.27 26.57 0.77
N ILE A 37 17.64 26.87 -0.35
CA ILE A 37 16.22 26.59 -0.60
C ILE A 37 15.94 25.14 -0.20
N THR A 38 15.35 24.94 0.99
CA THR A 38 14.95 23.64 1.53
C THR A 38 13.60 23.29 0.92
N VAL A 39 13.63 22.73 -0.28
CA VAL A 39 12.54 21.84 -0.70
C VAL A 39 12.69 20.56 0.15
N GLY A 40 12.09 20.49 1.35
CA GLY A 40 12.11 19.21 2.08
C GLY A 40 11.79 19.12 3.57
N GLU A 41 11.24 20.14 4.24
CA GLU A 41 11.06 20.03 5.71
C GLU A 41 9.68 19.49 6.19
N ASN A 42 8.69 19.31 5.32
CA ASN A 42 7.35 18.86 5.75
C ASN A 42 6.83 17.66 4.94
N THR A 43 7.54 16.55 5.02
CA THR A 43 7.14 15.26 4.44
C THR A 43 6.88 14.24 5.55
N ALA A 44 5.65 13.73 5.66
CA ALA A 44 5.31 12.61 6.51
C ALA A 44 5.95 11.32 5.97
N ARG A 45 6.71 10.62 6.80
CA ARG A 45 7.45 9.40 6.41
C ARG A 45 7.02 8.22 7.27
N PHE A 46 6.71 7.10 6.61
CA PHE A 46 6.30 5.87 7.28
C PHE A 46 7.03 4.68 6.68
N ASP A 47 7.59 3.83 7.54
CA ASP A 47 8.15 2.54 7.15
C ASP A 47 7.11 1.44 7.37
N ILE A 48 6.88 0.62 6.35
CA ILE A 48 5.85 -0.42 6.30
C ILE A 48 6.55 -1.74 5.98
N ILE A 49 6.61 -2.63 6.96
CA ILE A 49 7.23 -3.94 6.82
C ILE A 49 6.14 -4.98 6.65
N ILE A 50 6.25 -5.82 5.63
CA ILE A 50 5.25 -6.83 5.28
C ILE A 50 5.92 -8.21 5.28
N ASN A 51 5.56 -9.06 6.22
CA ASN A 51 6.08 -10.42 6.34
C ASN A 51 4.95 -11.43 6.12
N SER A 52 5.15 -12.37 5.20
CA SER A 52 4.15 -13.40 4.87
C SER A 52 2.77 -12.79 4.53
N GLY A 53 2.79 -11.63 3.88
CA GLY A 53 1.60 -10.86 3.51
C GLY A 53 0.92 -10.12 4.68
N GLU A 54 1.54 -10.01 5.85
CA GLU A 54 1.01 -9.31 7.03
C GLU A 54 1.87 -8.11 7.40
N LEU A 55 1.22 -7.05 7.89
CA LEU A 55 1.92 -5.92 8.48
C LEU A 55 2.70 -6.39 9.71
N ALA A 56 4.01 -6.19 9.70
CA ALA A 56 4.89 -6.44 10.82
C ALA A 56 5.00 -5.17 11.67
N GLY A 57 3.91 -4.84 12.37
CA GLY A 57 3.82 -3.68 13.25
C GLY A 57 2.46 -3.64 13.95
N ASP A 58 2.38 -2.90 15.05
CA ASP A 58 1.16 -2.78 15.86
C ASP A 58 0.27 -1.59 15.42
N GLU A 59 0.79 -0.67 14.60
CA GLU A 59 0.07 0.50 14.10
C GLU A 59 -0.34 0.28 12.64
N ASP A 60 -1.65 0.15 12.42
CA ASP A 60 -2.27 -0.02 11.10
C ASP A 60 -2.98 1.25 10.62
N ILE A 61 -2.91 2.36 11.37
CA ILE A 61 -3.53 3.64 11.04
C ILE A 61 -2.49 4.77 11.08
N PHE A 62 -2.20 5.37 9.92
CA PHE A 62 -1.30 6.52 9.83
C PHE A 62 -2.09 7.81 9.59
N ARG A 63 -1.80 8.83 10.39
CA ARG A 63 -2.51 10.12 10.33
C ARG A 63 -1.64 11.17 9.66
N ILE A 64 -2.20 11.84 8.65
CA ILE A 64 -1.53 12.86 7.83
C ILE A 64 -2.44 14.07 7.64
N LYS A 65 -1.85 15.24 7.38
CA LYS A 65 -2.62 16.46 7.08
C LYS A 65 -2.83 16.63 5.58
N LYS A 66 -3.95 17.25 5.20
CA LYS A 66 -4.20 17.64 3.82
C LYS A 66 -3.07 18.55 3.32
N ASN A 67 -2.66 18.32 2.09
CA ASN A 67 -1.56 18.99 1.38
C ASN A 67 -0.15 18.67 1.87
N GLU A 68 0.00 17.76 2.83
CA GLU A 68 1.31 17.25 3.24
C GLU A 68 1.90 16.36 2.13
N ASN A 69 3.23 16.40 1.98
CA ASN A 69 3.93 15.41 1.17
C ASN A 69 4.06 14.14 2.00
N VAL A 70 3.84 12.97 1.39
CA VAL A 70 3.88 11.68 2.07
C VAL A 70 4.86 10.77 1.35
N SER A 71 5.66 10.05 2.12
CA SER A 71 6.62 9.05 1.66
C SER A 71 6.39 7.76 2.43
N LEU A 72 5.82 6.76 1.77
CA LEU A 72 5.63 5.41 2.32
C LEU A 72 6.74 4.52 1.81
N ASN A 73 7.57 4.00 2.71
CA ASN A 73 8.65 3.08 2.39
C ASN A 73 8.20 1.65 2.70
N PHE A 74 8.07 0.81 1.68
CA PHE A 74 7.60 -0.56 1.81
C PHE A 74 8.76 -1.55 1.74
N SER A 75 8.80 -2.49 2.68
CA SER A 75 9.70 -3.65 2.67
C SER A 75 8.86 -4.93 2.72
N SER A 76 9.22 -5.95 1.94
CA SER A 76 8.52 -7.23 1.95
C SER A 76 9.44 -8.43 1.76
N ASP A 77 9.04 -9.57 2.33
CA ASP A 77 9.66 -10.89 2.14
C ASP A 77 9.16 -11.63 0.88
N ALA A 78 8.26 -11.02 0.12
CA ALA A 78 7.72 -11.56 -1.12
C ALA A 78 7.54 -10.46 -2.19
N ASP A 79 7.51 -10.90 -3.44
CA ASP A 79 7.14 -10.05 -4.57
C ASP A 79 5.63 -9.77 -4.53
N ILE A 80 5.28 -8.51 -4.25
CA ILE A 80 3.90 -8.06 -4.11
C ILE A 80 3.67 -6.77 -4.88
N LYS A 81 2.41 -6.50 -5.20
CA LYS A 81 1.98 -5.15 -5.55
C LYS A 81 1.17 -4.58 -4.39
N VAL A 82 1.42 -3.31 -4.07
CA VAL A 82 0.62 -2.52 -3.13
C VAL A 82 -0.21 -1.49 -3.88
N HIS A 83 -1.44 -1.26 -3.44
CA HIS A 83 -2.38 -0.30 -4.04
C HIS A 83 -2.94 0.63 -2.97
N LEU A 84 -2.75 1.93 -3.15
CA LEU A 84 -3.38 2.97 -2.35
C LEU A 84 -4.73 3.33 -2.98
N HIS A 85 -5.80 2.83 -2.38
CA HIS A 85 -7.18 3.10 -2.81
C HIS A 85 -7.51 4.59 -2.64
N GLY A 86 -8.32 5.12 -3.55
CA GLY A 86 -8.77 6.52 -3.56
C GLY A 86 -7.78 7.50 -4.19
N TYR A 87 -6.46 7.27 -4.05
CA TYR A 87 -5.45 7.97 -4.87
C TYR A 87 -5.15 7.23 -6.18
N ASP A 88 -5.47 5.94 -6.24
CA ASP A 88 -5.22 5.06 -7.38
C ASP A 88 -3.73 5.00 -7.76
N ILE A 89 -2.90 4.77 -6.74
CA ILE A 89 -1.44 4.67 -6.88
C ILE A 89 -1.03 3.23 -6.55
N GLU A 90 -0.39 2.58 -7.51
CA GLU A 90 0.16 1.24 -7.35
C GLU A 90 1.69 1.27 -7.28
N LYS A 91 2.27 0.33 -6.54
CA LYS A 91 3.72 0.12 -6.50
C LYS A 91 4.03 -1.37 -6.39
N THR A 92 4.90 -1.86 -7.24
CA THR A 92 5.49 -3.20 -7.08
C THR A 92 6.62 -3.14 -6.05
N VAL A 93 6.57 -4.02 -5.05
CA VAL A 93 7.60 -4.23 -4.02
C VAL A 93 8.23 -5.60 -4.27
N TYR A 94 9.53 -5.62 -4.53
CA TYR A 94 10.25 -6.87 -4.75
C TYR A 94 10.84 -7.37 -3.43
N SER A 95 10.87 -8.68 -3.25
CA SER A 95 11.43 -9.33 -2.07
C SER A 95 12.82 -8.80 -1.76
N GLY A 96 13.02 -8.32 -0.53
CA GLY A 96 14.30 -7.79 -0.05
C GLY A 96 14.76 -6.48 -0.69
N ASN A 97 13.92 -5.81 -1.48
CA ASN A 97 14.21 -4.52 -2.10
C ASN A 97 13.12 -3.51 -1.72
N ASP A 98 13.47 -2.59 -0.81
CA ASP A 98 12.55 -1.55 -0.37
C ASP A 98 12.09 -0.67 -1.53
N GLN A 99 10.82 -0.27 -1.51
CA GLN A 99 10.20 0.56 -2.54
C GLN A 99 9.43 1.70 -1.91
N THR A 100 9.69 2.92 -2.40
CA THR A 100 9.01 4.12 -1.92
C THR A 100 7.85 4.51 -2.83
N MET A 101 6.71 4.84 -2.21
CA MET A 101 5.58 5.52 -2.81
C MET A 101 5.51 6.95 -2.26
N GLU A 102 5.69 7.94 -3.14
CA GLU A 102 5.63 9.36 -2.77
C GLU A 102 4.41 10.01 -3.42
N PHE A 103 3.63 10.76 -2.63
CA PHE A 103 2.46 11.48 -3.12
C PHE A 103 2.13 12.70 -2.25
N LYS A 104 1.27 13.59 -2.74
CA LYS A 104 0.73 14.72 -1.97
C LYS A 104 -0.68 14.40 -1.49
N ALA A 105 -0.95 14.54 -0.20
CA ALA A 105 -2.23 14.22 0.43
C ALA A 105 -3.32 15.25 0.10
N ASN A 106 -3.75 15.34 -1.15
CA ASN A 106 -4.68 16.38 -1.63
C ASN A 106 -6.17 16.09 -1.29
N ALA A 107 -6.52 14.87 -0.89
CA ALA A 107 -7.87 14.44 -0.54
C ALA A 107 -7.95 14.06 0.94
N THR A 108 -8.97 14.57 1.64
CA THR A 108 -9.29 14.21 3.03
C THR A 108 -10.13 12.93 3.06
N GLY A 109 -9.89 12.06 4.03
CA GLY A 109 -10.64 10.80 4.15
C GLY A 109 -9.82 9.66 4.75
N ARG A 110 -10.39 8.46 4.74
CA ARG A 110 -9.72 7.22 5.14
C ARG A 110 -9.45 6.42 3.87
N PHE A 111 -8.19 6.13 3.60
CA PHE A 111 -7.72 5.45 2.39
C PHE A 111 -7.01 4.16 2.79
N VAL A 112 -7.46 3.03 2.26
CA VAL A 112 -6.85 1.74 2.57
C VAL A 112 -5.69 1.47 1.62
N ILE A 113 -4.63 0.86 2.14
CA ILE A 113 -3.57 0.27 1.32
C ILE A 113 -3.75 -1.23 1.36
N THR A 114 -3.92 -1.83 0.20
CA THR A 114 -3.99 -3.29 0.04
C THR A 114 -2.73 -3.83 -0.62
N SER A 115 -2.48 -5.11 -0.44
CA SER A 115 -1.48 -5.86 -1.21
C SER A 115 -2.08 -7.11 -1.85
N HIS A 116 -1.47 -7.52 -2.96
CA HIS A 116 -1.71 -8.79 -3.62
C HIS A 116 -0.40 -9.30 -4.25
N GLY A 117 -0.31 -10.62 -4.44
CA GLY A 117 0.86 -11.24 -5.06
C GLY A 117 1.01 -10.82 -6.53
N ILE A 118 2.23 -10.75 -7.03
CA ILE A 118 2.46 -10.53 -8.46
C ILE A 118 2.16 -11.83 -9.20
N GLU A 119 1.12 -11.83 -10.02
CA GLU A 119 0.89 -12.95 -10.93
C GLU A 119 2.02 -12.99 -11.96
N ALA A 120 2.69 -14.14 -12.08
CA ALA A 120 3.59 -14.37 -13.19
C ALA A 120 2.75 -14.32 -14.47
N GLU A 121 2.96 -13.30 -15.30
CA GLU A 121 2.42 -13.23 -16.66
C GLU A 121 2.79 -14.50 -17.43
N ASN A 122 1.89 -15.48 -17.45
CA ASN A 122 2.13 -16.73 -18.14
C ASN A 122 2.07 -16.44 -19.65
N ARG A 123 3.24 -16.52 -20.29
CA ARG A 123 3.37 -16.49 -21.74
C ARG A 123 2.75 -17.77 -22.31
N GLU A 124 1.91 -17.55 -23.33
CA GLU A 124 1.47 -18.49 -24.37
C GLU A 124 0.34 -19.50 -24.12
N HIS A 125 -0.49 -19.56 -25.16
CA HIS A 125 -1.69 -20.34 -25.39
C HIS A 125 -1.45 -21.86 -25.49
N GLY A 126 -2.48 -22.62 -25.14
CA GLY A 126 -2.83 -23.84 -25.89
C GLY A 126 -3.03 -25.08 -25.05
N SER A 127 -4.30 -25.40 -24.79
CA SER A 127 -4.89 -26.74 -24.98
C SER A 127 -6.25 -26.76 -24.28
N HIS A 128 -7.32 -26.63 -25.07
CA HIS A 128 -8.67 -26.92 -24.62
C HIS A 128 -8.77 -28.41 -24.30
N SER A 129 -8.96 -28.73 -23.02
CA SER A 129 -9.40 -30.07 -22.62
C SER A 129 -10.72 -29.91 -21.86
N ALA A 130 -11.77 -30.42 -22.49
CA ALA A 130 -13.16 -30.32 -22.08
C ALA A 130 -13.39 -30.81 -20.65
N HIS A 131 -14.09 -30.02 -19.83
CA HIS A 131 -14.73 -30.51 -18.63
C HIS A 131 -16.09 -29.86 -18.43
N SER A 132 -17.07 -30.74 -18.28
CA SER A 132 -18.50 -30.53 -18.20
C SER A 132 -18.89 -29.84 -16.88
N GLY A 133 -19.05 -28.52 -16.90
CA GLY A 133 -19.89 -27.78 -15.95
C GLY A 133 -21.30 -27.60 -16.52
N PRO A 134 -22.32 -27.25 -15.71
CA PRO A 134 -23.62 -26.90 -16.25
C PRO A 134 -23.45 -25.71 -17.19
N GLU A 135 -23.67 -25.94 -18.48
CA GLU A 135 -23.67 -24.91 -19.52
C GLU A 135 -24.80 -23.94 -19.18
N THR A 136 -24.46 -22.84 -18.51
CA THR A 136 -25.40 -21.73 -18.35
C THR A 136 -25.31 -20.90 -19.62
N ASP A 137 -26.36 -20.91 -20.43
CA ASP A 137 -26.56 -20.00 -21.57
C ASP A 137 -27.45 -18.83 -21.11
N PRO A 138 -26.87 -17.75 -20.53
CA PRO A 138 -27.67 -16.64 -20.03
C PRO A 138 -28.22 -15.80 -21.19
N ASP A 139 -29.52 -15.51 -21.14
CA ASP A 139 -30.12 -14.49 -21.99
C ASP A 139 -29.57 -13.10 -21.62
N ASN A 140 -28.77 -12.52 -22.52
CA ASN A 140 -28.12 -11.23 -22.27
C ASN A 140 -29.00 -10.06 -22.75
N VAL A 141 -29.38 -9.16 -21.85
CA VAL A 141 -30.21 -7.97 -22.16
C VAL A 141 -29.43 -6.69 -21.87
N ILE A 142 -29.17 -5.88 -22.90
CA ILE A 142 -28.48 -4.58 -22.78
C ILE A 142 -29.51 -3.45 -22.81
N VAL A 143 -29.49 -2.56 -21.80
CA VAL A 143 -30.37 -1.39 -21.72
C VAL A 143 -29.60 -0.08 -21.64
N LYS A 144 -30.26 1.03 -22.03
CA LYS A 144 -29.70 2.38 -21.86
C LYS A 144 -29.85 2.85 -20.41
N PRO A 145 -28.96 3.74 -19.92
CA PRO A 145 -29.10 4.35 -18.60
C PRO A 145 -30.46 5.04 -18.43
N GLY A 146 -31.13 4.83 -17.29
CA GLY A 146 -32.43 5.44 -16.96
C GLY A 146 -33.67 4.67 -17.41
N VAL A 147 -33.51 3.48 -18.00
CA VAL A 147 -34.63 2.60 -18.38
C VAL A 147 -35.12 1.80 -17.17
N LEU A 148 -36.44 1.79 -16.95
CA LEU A 148 -37.09 0.87 -16.01
C LEU A 148 -37.27 -0.50 -16.67
N ILE A 149 -36.76 -1.54 -16.04
CA ILE A 149 -36.95 -2.94 -16.48
C ILE A 149 -37.91 -3.62 -15.51
N GLU A 150 -38.93 -4.28 -16.05
CA GLU A 150 -39.83 -5.16 -15.30
C GLU A 150 -39.47 -6.62 -15.62
N TRP A 151 -39.24 -7.43 -14.59
CA TRP A 151 -38.94 -8.85 -14.73
C TRP A 151 -40.13 -9.68 -14.24
N LYS A 152 -40.62 -10.60 -15.08
CA LYS A 152 -41.62 -11.60 -14.70
C LYS A 152 -41.00 -12.98 -14.81
N ILE A 153 -40.86 -13.67 -13.68
CA ILE A 153 -40.44 -15.08 -13.65
C ILE A 153 -41.70 -15.93 -13.71
N ASP A 154 -41.90 -16.63 -14.83
CA ASP A 154 -43.04 -17.54 -15.05
C ASP A 154 -42.55 -18.99 -15.00
N SER A 155 -41.98 -19.38 -13.86
CA SER A 155 -41.42 -20.71 -13.59
C SER A 155 -41.47 -21.01 -12.09
N ASP A 156 -41.62 -22.28 -11.74
CA ASP A 156 -41.51 -22.81 -10.37
C ASP A 156 -40.06 -23.09 -9.94
N GLU A 157 -39.11 -22.96 -10.86
CA GLU A 157 -37.67 -23.12 -10.58
C GLU A 157 -37.03 -21.86 -9.99
N LYS A 158 -36.00 -22.07 -9.14
CA LYS A 158 -35.26 -20.97 -8.50
C LYS A 158 -34.33 -20.29 -9.51
N VAL A 159 -34.75 -19.15 -10.04
CA VAL A 159 -33.90 -18.31 -10.90
C VAL A 159 -33.02 -17.37 -10.06
N ARG A 160 -31.75 -17.24 -10.45
CA ARG A 160 -30.82 -16.25 -9.87
C ARG A 160 -30.63 -15.11 -10.87
N LEU A 161 -31.05 -13.91 -10.49
CA LEU A 161 -30.78 -12.69 -11.26
C LEU A 161 -29.45 -12.10 -10.82
N ILE A 162 -28.54 -11.86 -11.77
CA ILE A 162 -27.27 -11.18 -11.54
C ILE A 162 -27.15 -10.00 -12.50
N SER A 163 -26.73 -8.85 -11.98
CA SER A 163 -26.36 -7.69 -12.79
C SER A 163 -24.84 -7.67 -12.96
N GLY A 164 -24.34 -7.70 -14.19
CA GLY A 164 -22.90 -7.67 -14.47
C GLY A 164 -22.53 -8.54 -15.66
N LEU A 165 -21.21 -8.66 -15.93
CA LEU A 165 -20.69 -9.64 -16.89
C LEU A 165 -21.05 -11.05 -16.39
N PRO A 166 -21.35 -12.01 -17.30
CA PRO A 166 -21.60 -13.39 -16.90
C PRO A 166 -20.38 -13.93 -16.15
N PRO A 167 -20.58 -14.83 -15.16
CA PRO A 167 -19.45 -15.45 -14.48
C PRO A 167 -18.60 -16.17 -15.53
N SER A 168 -17.37 -15.70 -15.70
CA SER A 168 -16.36 -16.37 -16.51
C SER A 168 -15.88 -17.59 -15.74
N ASP A 169 -15.93 -18.78 -16.34
CA ASP A 169 -15.36 -20.04 -15.82
C ASP A 169 -13.82 -20.04 -15.81
N GLN A 170 -13.19 -18.88 -15.67
CA GLN A 170 -11.81 -18.85 -15.22
C GLN A 170 -11.83 -19.12 -13.72
N ALA A 171 -11.25 -20.26 -13.33
CA ALA A 171 -10.83 -20.50 -11.96
C ALA A 171 -10.06 -19.26 -11.50
N ASN A 172 -10.76 -18.40 -10.76
CA ASN A 172 -10.26 -17.12 -10.35
C ASN A 172 -9.10 -17.45 -9.41
N HIS A 173 -7.87 -17.31 -9.90
CA HIS A 173 -6.72 -17.12 -9.03
C HIS A 173 -6.91 -15.74 -8.41
N GLU A 174 -7.89 -15.64 -7.52
CA GLU A 174 -8.14 -14.45 -6.72
C GLU A 174 -6.94 -14.37 -5.79
N SER A 175 -5.91 -13.64 -6.22
CA SER A 175 -4.87 -13.13 -5.34
C SER A 175 -5.59 -12.21 -4.36
N LYS A 176 -6.14 -12.79 -3.29
CA LYS A 176 -7.01 -12.10 -2.34
C LYS A 176 -6.32 -10.82 -1.89
N GLU A 177 -6.91 -9.69 -2.22
CA GLU A 177 -6.43 -8.40 -1.72
C GLU A 177 -6.44 -8.41 -0.20
N LYS A 178 -5.32 -8.07 0.40
CA LYS A 178 -5.15 -8.00 1.84
C LYS A 178 -4.93 -6.57 2.28
N THR A 179 -5.77 -6.07 3.18
CA THR A 179 -5.58 -4.76 3.78
C THR A 179 -4.35 -4.76 4.69
N LEU A 180 -3.47 -3.78 4.49
CA LEU A 180 -2.24 -3.59 5.28
C LEU A 180 -2.40 -2.47 6.28
N ILE A 181 -2.72 -1.26 5.81
CA ILE A 181 -2.86 -0.06 6.63
C ILE A 181 -4.01 0.82 6.14
N THR A 182 -4.43 1.75 6.99
CA THR A 182 -5.32 2.86 6.66
C THR A 182 -4.59 4.19 6.82
N LEU A 183 -4.61 5.02 5.78
CA LEU A 183 -4.21 6.42 5.85
C LEU A 183 -5.42 7.28 6.21
N GLU A 184 -5.35 8.03 7.29
CA GLU A 184 -6.34 9.03 7.67
C GLU A 184 -5.81 10.44 7.36
N VAL A 185 -6.41 11.08 6.35
CA VAL A 185 -6.07 12.45 5.95
C VAL A 185 -7.05 13.43 6.56
N TYR A 186 -6.55 14.26 7.48
CA TYR A 186 -7.30 15.30 8.16
C TYR A 186 -7.22 16.64 7.42
N PRO A 187 -8.25 17.50 7.50
CA PRO A 187 -8.24 18.85 6.91
C PRO A 187 -7.08 19.74 7.35
#